data_AF-A0A838R043-F1
#
_entry.id   AF-A0A838R043-F1
#
_cell.length_a   1.000
_cell.length_b   1.000
_cell.length_c   1.000
_cell.angle_alpha   90.00
_cell.angle_beta   90.00
_cell.angle_gamma   90.00
#
_symmetry.space_group_name_H-M   'P 1'
#
loop_
_entity.id
_entity.type
_entity.pdbx_description
1 polymer ?
#
loop_
_entity_poly.entity_id
_entity_poly.type
_entity_poly.pdbx_seq_one_letter_code
_entity_poly.pdbx_strand_id
1 'polypeptide(L)'
;MAQAGFVYAFSYGVHVFLDGPDGRPRDAVHLLFAGEKVDPRYADPAPEVSSLGQHDAYRLIDLEPLVRMKLTSFRRKDQVHIQDLINVGLIDQSWPARYPPGLALRLQELLDDPEG
;
A
#
# COMPACT_ATOMS: atom_id res chain seq x y z
N MET A 1 -18.90 1.22 -12.76
CA MET A 1 -18.40 2.46 -12.14
C MET A 1 -19.34 3.63 -12.41
N ALA A 2 -19.49 4.11 -13.65
CA ALA A 2 -20.40 5.23 -13.96
C ALA A 2 -21.87 5.03 -13.54
N GLN A 3 -22.43 3.82 -13.75
CA GLN A 3 -23.79 3.49 -13.32
C GLN A 3 -23.96 3.51 -11.78
N ALA A 4 -22.86 3.40 -11.03
CA ALA A 4 -22.84 3.50 -9.58
C ALA A 4 -22.54 4.94 -9.10
N GLY A 5 -22.56 5.94 -9.99
CA GLY A 5 -22.32 7.35 -9.64
C GLY A 5 -20.86 7.81 -9.69
N PHE A 6 -19.92 6.90 -9.98
CA PHE A 6 -18.50 7.26 -10.01
C PHE A 6 -18.08 7.96 -11.30
N VAL A 7 -17.32 9.05 -11.17
CA VAL A 7 -16.76 9.83 -12.28
C VAL A 7 -15.26 9.58 -12.39
N TYR A 8 -14.80 9.15 -13.56
CA TYR A 8 -13.37 8.96 -13.81
C TYR A 8 -12.63 10.29 -13.85
N ALA A 9 -11.45 10.32 -13.23
CA ALA A 9 -10.49 11.41 -13.34
C ALA A 9 -9.04 10.87 -13.27
N PHE A 10 -8.08 11.72 -13.63
CA PHE A 10 -6.65 11.45 -13.45
C PHE A 10 -6.06 12.56 -12.58
N SER A 11 -5.52 12.20 -11.42
CA SER A 11 -5.08 13.16 -10.40
C SER A 11 -3.76 12.71 -9.78
N TYR A 12 -2.78 13.62 -9.68
CA TYR A 12 -1.45 13.36 -9.12
C TYR A 12 -0.77 12.10 -9.67
N GLY A 13 -0.94 11.81 -10.97
CA GLY A 13 -0.34 10.64 -11.61
C GLY A 13 -1.10 9.33 -11.41
N VAL A 14 -2.27 9.36 -10.76
CA VAL A 14 -3.07 8.18 -10.44
C VAL A 14 -4.44 8.27 -11.10
N HIS A 15 -4.92 7.14 -11.63
CA HIS A 15 -6.29 7.01 -12.11
C HIS A 15 -7.23 6.91 -10.91
N VAL A 16 -8.28 7.73 -10.89
CA VAL A 16 -9.23 7.76 -9.78
C VAL A 16 -10.67 7.75 -10.26
N PHE A 17 -11.55 7.20 -9.43
CA PHE A 17 -12.99 7.30 -9.58
C PHE A 17 -13.56 8.14 -8.43
N LEU A 18 -13.97 9.37 -8.73
CA LEU A 18 -14.61 10.31 -7.82
C LEU A 18 -16.04 9.84 -7.51
N ASP A 19 -16.47 9.98 -6.26
CA ASP A 19 -17.86 9.73 -5.87
C ASP A 19 -18.73 10.93 -6.27
N GLY A 20 -19.36 10.86 -7.45
CA GLY A 20 -20.12 11.94 -8.04
C GLY A 20 -19.28 13.07 -8.66
N PRO A 21 -19.94 14.05 -9.30
CA PRO A 21 -19.29 15.17 -9.99
C PRO A 21 -18.53 16.12 -9.05
N ASP A 22 -19.00 16.25 -7.80
CA ASP A 22 -18.38 17.09 -6.77
C ASP A 22 -17.43 16.30 -5.85
N GLY A 23 -17.15 15.03 -6.20
CA GLY A 23 -16.30 14.14 -5.43
C GLY A 23 -14.86 14.66 -5.31
N ARG A 24 -14.25 14.49 -4.14
CA ARG A 24 -12.88 14.96 -3.88
C ARG A 24 -11.87 13.83 -4.13
N PRO A 25 -10.69 14.12 -4.73
CA PRO A 25 -9.67 13.10 -4.97
C PRO A 25 -9.23 12.33 -3.71
N ARG A 26 -9.27 12.96 -2.53
CA ARG A 26 -8.89 12.30 -1.27
C ARG A 26 -9.87 11.22 -0.80
N ASP A 27 -11.12 11.30 -1.25
CA ASP A 27 -12.21 10.38 -0.90
C ASP A 27 -12.50 9.41 -2.07
N ALA A 28 -11.76 9.53 -3.17
CA ALA A 28 -11.96 8.77 -4.40
C ALA A 28 -11.40 7.35 -4.29
N VAL A 29 -11.91 6.46 -5.14
CA VAL A 29 -11.30 5.14 -5.35
C VAL A 29 -10.06 5.32 -6.22
N HIS A 30 -8.88 4.99 -5.69
CA HIS A 30 -7.61 5.07 -6.42
C HIS A 30 -7.29 3.75 -7.09
N LEU A 31 -6.96 3.78 -8.37
CA LEU A 31 -6.52 2.60 -9.12
C LEU A 31 -4.99 2.58 -9.18
N LEU A 32 -4.41 1.52 -8.63
CA LEU A 32 -3.00 1.21 -8.72
C LEU A 32 -2.84 -0.09 -9.51
N PHE A 33 -1.90 -0.12 -10.45
CA PHE A 33 -1.63 -1.30 -11.27
C PHE A 33 -0.52 -2.14 -10.64
N ALA A 34 -0.75 -3.43 -10.51
CA ALA A 34 0.26 -4.38 -10.02
C ALA A 34 1.46 -4.42 -10.97
N GLY A 35 2.67 -4.52 -10.42
CA GLY A 35 3.91 -4.52 -11.20
C GLY A 35 4.31 -3.15 -11.76
N GLU A 36 3.50 -2.10 -11.57
CA GLU A 36 3.79 -0.75 -12.05
C GLU A 36 4.17 0.21 -10.92
N LYS A 37 5.03 1.18 -11.22
CA LYS A 37 5.36 2.26 -10.29
C LYS A 37 4.23 3.29 -10.27
N VAL A 38 3.65 3.49 -9.09
CA VAL A 38 2.62 4.53 -8.86
C VAL A 38 3.18 5.93 -9.08
N ASP A 39 4.42 6.16 -8.64
CA ASP A 39 5.19 7.38 -8.92
C ASP A 39 6.55 6.94 -9.47
N PRO A 40 7.05 7.54 -10.57
CA PRO A 40 8.35 7.18 -11.15
C PRO A 40 9.52 7.22 -10.16
N ARG A 41 9.41 8.06 -9.11
CA ARG A 41 10.43 8.23 -8.06
C ARG A 41 10.40 7.14 -6.99
N TYR A 42 9.35 6.31 -6.94
CA TYR A 42 9.27 5.22 -5.99
C TYR A 42 10.38 4.19 -6.25
N ALA A 43 10.94 3.63 -5.17
CA ALA A 43 12.01 2.65 -5.25
C ALA A 43 11.57 1.38 -6.00
N ASP A 44 10.35 0.93 -5.70
CA ASP A 44 9.78 -0.32 -6.18
C ASP A 44 8.40 -0.12 -6.83
N PRO A 45 8.01 -1.00 -7.77
CA PRO A 45 6.63 -1.05 -8.26
C PRO A 45 5.65 -1.49 -7.16
N ALA A 46 4.36 -1.30 -7.42
CA ALA A 46 3.31 -1.93 -6.63
C ALA A 46 3.49 -3.46 -6.66
N PRO A 47 3.22 -4.16 -5.54
CA PRO A 47 3.39 -5.61 -5.48
C PRO A 47 2.48 -6.31 -6.48
N GLU A 48 2.91 -7.50 -6.90
CA GLU A 48 2.02 -8.46 -7.54
C GLU A 48 0.91 -8.89 -6.59
N VAL A 49 -0.30 -9.04 -7.12
CA VAL A 49 -1.49 -9.50 -6.38
C VAL A 49 -1.94 -10.89 -6.85
N SER A 50 -0.98 -11.72 -7.26
CA SER A 50 -1.22 -13.06 -7.80
C SER A 50 -1.64 -14.08 -6.73
N SER A 51 -1.15 -13.93 -5.50
CA SER A 51 -1.61 -14.66 -4.33
C SER A 51 -2.67 -13.84 -3.60
N LEU A 52 -3.90 -14.35 -3.57
CA LEU A 52 -5.01 -13.74 -2.86
C LEU A 52 -5.70 -14.80 -2.02
N GLY A 53 -5.87 -14.53 -0.73
CA GLY A 53 -6.82 -15.24 0.10
C GLY A 53 -8.24 -15.01 -0.40
N GLN A 54 -9.13 -15.95 -0.13
CA GLN A 54 -10.55 -15.83 -0.44
C GLN A 54 -11.35 -15.70 0.86
N HIS A 55 -12.15 -14.65 0.94
CA HIS A 55 -13.26 -14.54 1.89
C HIS A 55 -14.58 -14.73 1.13
N ASP A 56 -15.67 -15.01 1.82
CA ASP A 56 -16.97 -15.37 1.22
C ASP A 56 -17.46 -14.36 0.16
N ALA A 57 -17.17 -13.08 0.34
CA ALA A 57 -17.65 -12.00 -0.53
C ALA A 57 -16.53 -11.22 -1.26
N TYR A 58 -15.26 -11.43 -0.91
CA TYR A 58 -14.16 -10.63 -1.45
C TYR A 58 -12.81 -11.35 -1.38
N ARG A 59 -11.86 -10.85 -2.16
CA ARG A 59 -10.47 -11.32 -2.16
C ARG A 59 -9.65 -10.52 -1.16
N LEU A 60 -8.76 -11.21 -0.45
CA LEU A 60 -7.86 -10.66 0.54
C LEU A 60 -6.44 -10.71 -0.01
N ILE A 61 -5.74 -9.58 0.09
CA ILE A 61 -4.31 -9.54 -0.20
C ILE A 61 -3.54 -10.00 1.04
N ASP A 62 -2.47 -10.77 0.81
CA ASP A 62 -1.59 -11.20 1.88
C ASP A 62 -0.90 -10.00 2.55
N LEU A 63 -0.51 -10.16 3.82
CA LEU A 63 0.09 -9.08 4.60
C LEU A 63 1.41 -8.58 4.01
N GLU A 64 2.23 -9.49 3.48
CA GLU A 64 3.56 -9.17 2.95
C GLU A 64 3.53 -8.15 1.79
N PRO A 65 2.69 -8.32 0.75
CA PRO A 65 2.42 -7.29 -0.26
C PRO A 65 1.97 -5.94 0.31
N LEU A 66 1.10 -5.93 1.33
CA LEU A 66 0.63 -4.68 1.95
C LEU A 66 1.77 -3.92 2.63
N VAL A 67 2.64 -4.65 3.32
CA VAL A 67 3.83 -4.07 3.96
C VAL A 67 4.79 -3.55 2.90
N ARG A 68 5.00 -4.27 1.79
CA ARG A 68 5.78 -3.76 0.63
C ARG A 68 5.23 -2.41 0.16
N MET A 69 3.92 -2.28 -0.05
CA MET A 69 3.30 -1.01 -0.49
C MET A 69 3.56 0.14 0.48
N LYS A 70 3.44 -0.14 1.79
CA LYS A 70 3.70 0.84 2.85
C LYS A 70 5.17 1.24 2.90
N LEU A 71 6.09 0.27 2.81
CA LEU A 71 7.53 0.52 2.76
C LEU A 71 7.96 1.27 1.50
N THR A 72 7.30 1.04 0.35
CA THR A 72 7.57 1.78 -0.89
C THR A 72 7.22 3.27 -0.74
N SER A 73 6.02 3.56 -0.20
CA SER A 73 5.54 4.94 -0.01
C SER A 73 6.23 5.66 1.17
N PHE A 74 6.50 4.92 2.24
CA PHE A 74 7.22 5.31 3.45
C PHE A 74 6.86 6.69 4.03
N ARG A 75 5.58 7.06 4.00
CA ARG A 75 5.08 8.27 4.66
C ARG A 75 4.94 8.00 6.15
N ARG A 76 4.89 9.04 7.01
CA ARG A 76 4.74 8.84 8.46
C ARG A 76 3.54 7.96 8.84
N LYS A 77 2.40 8.11 8.17
CA LYS A 77 1.24 7.21 8.38
C LYS A 77 1.54 5.75 8.05
N ASP A 78 2.37 5.49 7.04
CA ASP A 78 2.74 4.13 6.65
C ASP A 78 3.68 3.52 7.67
N GLN A 79 4.63 4.30 8.19
CA GLN A 79 5.53 3.92 9.29
C GLN A 79 4.74 3.54 10.55
N VAL A 80 3.81 4.40 10.99
CA VAL A 80 2.97 4.15 12.17
C VAL A 80 2.16 2.85 12.00
N HIS A 81 1.52 2.63 10.84
CA HIS A 81 0.81 1.37 10.60
C HIS A 81 1.73 0.13 10.68
N ILE A 82 2.99 0.24 10.23
CA ILE A 82 3.94 -0.88 10.31
C ILE A 82 4.38 -1.09 11.76
N GLN A 83 4.65 -0.02 12.51
CA GLN A 83 4.96 -0.08 13.95
C GLN A 83 3.82 -0.72 14.74
N ASP A 84 2.57 -0.38 14.45
CA ASP A 84 1.40 -1.04 15.06
C ASP A 84 1.41 -2.55 14.79
N LEU A 85 1.72 -2.97 13.57
CA LEU A 85 1.83 -4.39 13.20
C LEU A 85 3.00 -5.10 13.89
N ILE A 86 4.12 -4.41 14.10
CA ILE A 86 5.26 -4.90 14.88
C ILE A 86 4.85 -5.08 16.35
N ASN A 87 4.18 -4.08 16.93
CA ASN A 87 3.76 -4.07 18.33
C ASN A 87 2.78 -5.20 18.68
N VAL A 88 1.92 -5.59 17.74
CA VAL A 88 1.03 -6.75 17.91
C VAL A 88 1.67 -8.09 17.49
N GLY A 89 2.92 -8.09 17.04
CA GLY A 89 3.69 -9.28 16.67
C GLY A 89 3.34 -9.90 15.32
N LEU A 90 2.71 -9.14 14.41
CA LEU A 90 2.41 -9.60 13.05
C LEU A 90 3.62 -9.46 12.09
N ILE A 91 4.55 -8.56 12.41
CA ILE A 91 5.81 -8.33 11.71
C ILE A 91 6.94 -8.40 12.73
N ASP A 92 8.07 -9.00 12.35
CA ASP A 92 9.22 -9.18 13.23
C ASP A 92 10.56 -9.09 12.48
N GLN A 93 11.66 -9.37 13.20
CA GLN A 93 13.03 -9.36 12.67
C GLN A 93 13.29 -10.34 11.51
N SER A 94 12.38 -11.28 11.22
CA SER A 94 12.50 -12.17 10.06
C SER A 94 12.04 -11.53 8.74
N TRP A 95 11.28 -10.44 8.80
CA TRP A 95 10.64 -9.83 7.64
C TRP A 95 11.58 -9.03 6.71
N PRO A 96 12.62 -8.31 7.17
CA PRO A 96 13.50 -7.57 6.27
C PRO A 96 14.08 -8.41 5.13
N ALA A 97 14.39 -9.69 5.38
CA ALA A 97 14.92 -10.62 4.37
C ALA A 97 13.94 -10.92 3.22
N ARG A 98 12.65 -10.58 3.36
CA ARG A 98 11.61 -10.79 2.34
C ARG A 98 11.55 -9.64 1.33
N TYR A 99 12.26 -8.55 1.58
CA TYR A 99 12.18 -7.32 0.78
C TYR A 99 13.50 -6.99 0.08
N PRO A 100 13.45 -6.23 -1.03
CA PRO A 100 14.65 -5.64 -1.64
C PRO A 100 15.42 -4.77 -0.64
N PRO A 101 16.76 -4.61 -0.80
CA PRO A 101 17.61 -3.96 0.20
C PRO A 101 17.13 -2.58 0.68
N GLY A 102 16.59 -1.75 -0.21
CA GLY A 102 16.09 -0.42 0.16
C GLY A 102 14.85 -0.45 1.04
N LEU A 103 13.95 -1.43 0.84
CA LEU A 103 12.77 -1.61 1.67
C LEU A 103 13.11 -2.37 2.96
N ALA A 104 14.04 -3.32 2.89
CA ALA A 104 14.56 -4.04 4.06
C ALA A 104 15.17 -3.08 5.07
N LEU A 105 15.98 -2.11 4.60
CA LEU A 105 16.57 -1.07 5.45
C LEU A 105 15.49 -0.23 6.15
N ARG A 106 14.49 0.23 5.39
CA ARG A 106 13.34 0.98 5.93
C ARG A 106 12.56 0.21 6.98
N LEU A 107 12.40 -1.11 6.81
CA LEU A 107 11.74 -1.94 7.80
C LEU A 107 12.61 -2.12 9.04
N GLN A 108 13.92 -2.29 8.87
CA GLN A 108 14.86 -2.39 9.99
C GLN A 108 14.84 -1.12 10.84
N GLU A 109 14.81 0.06 10.22
CA GLU A 109 14.67 1.35 10.93
C GLU A 109 13.47 1.37 11.88
N LEU A 110 12.32 0.81 11.46
CA LEU A 110 11.11 0.75 12.30
C LEU A 110 11.15 -0.34 13.37
N LEU A 111 11.90 -1.43 13.12
CA LEU A 111 12.11 -2.49 14.10
C LEU A 111 13.08 -2.07 15.20
N ASP A 112 14.08 -1.25 14.85
CA ASP A 112 15.08 -0.72 15.78
C ASP A 112 14.51 0.42 16.63
N ASP A 113 13.48 1.13 16.12
CA ASP A 113 12.76 2.19 16.82
C ASP A 113 11.23 2.00 16.72
N PRO A 114 10.66 1.08 17.52
CA PRO A 114 9.23 0.77 17.48
C PRO A 114 8.33 1.88 18.04
N GLU A 115 8.89 2.80 18.85
CA GLU A 115 8.16 3.95 19.43
C GLU A 115 8.30 5.22 18.58
N GLY A 116 9.39 5.34 17.81
CA GLY A 116 9.52 6.14 16.60
C GLY A 116 9.71 7.64 16.74
#